data_AF-A0A5N6P8A2-F1
#
_entry.id   AF-A0A5N6P8A2-F1
#
_cell.length_a   1.000
_cell.length_b   1.000
_cell.length_c   1.000
_cell.angle_alpha   90.00
_cell.angle_beta   90.00
_cell.angle_gamma   90.00
#
_symmetry.space_group_name_H-M   'P 1'
#
loop_
_entity.id
_entity.type
_entity.pdbx_description
1 polymer ?
#
loop_
_entity_poly.entity_id
_entity_poly.type
_entity_poly.pdbx_seq_one_letter_code
_entity_poly.pdbx_strand_id
1 'polypeptide(L)'
;MVNPKMPRKRVAFVLIDGLGDVSIPRFGYKTPLEAAKVPNLDAIASAGINGLMDPVEVGLGCGSDTAHLSLLGYDPRVYYRGRGAFESMGAGLAMAPGDIAFKSNFATLDEKTGLVTSRRADRHFEEEGPILCAALDKMKLPSFPEYEVRVRYATEHRCGVVVKGPKLSGNISGTDPLKDNRLLLEAKPLDNTEEAEHTAKVVNELSKEIFKILVAHPLNQKRVSEGKNIANIVLLRGCGIRIEVPAFEKNHGLRPCMVAPTKIIAGLGLSLGIDILEAPGATGDYRTLLTSKATAIAKALSAPMRTCPNVFVPGEDEHKPGVSEGYDFGFLHIKAIDDAGHDKATVFKVKGLEAVDKAIGQLARLLWEAESTGQFQFFLCVTGDHSTPVEYGDHSFEPVPFTLCSLKDYVGAVGGESVVLQTCLDTFPLPTVAADDDLSSYVAAEMVASQTGQAFSGDSVWILNEIAAARGCLGRFPGIYIEKLELKGYDKEAFGHYPVGQSTFDDAYVVPQGRGLLSGGGSAADGNAAVGAQSDSTTLRAGYDVYRGPGFHEVCKSWKVAVAVMDGSPAINHHYQHKADHLRWPNNQGMIKTIEKLLVWFYDTFVN
;
A
#
# COMPACT_ATOMS: atom_id res chain seq x y z
N MET A 1 -42.42 -5.32 -23.63
CA MET A 1 -41.71 -4.25 -22.89
C MET A 1 -40.30 -4.73 -22.69
N VAL A 2 -39.32 -4.02 -23.25
CA VAL A 2 -37.90 -4.30 -23.04
C VAL A 2 -37.63 -4.03 -21.57
N ASN A 3 -37.22 -5.05 -20.81
CA ASN A 3 -36.72 -4.86 -19.45
C ASN A 3 -35.48 -3.96 -19.56
N PRO A 4 -35.50 -2.70 -19.05
CA PRO A 4 -34.30 -1.87 -19.11
C PRO A 4 -33.23 -2.59 -18.31
N LYS A 5 -32.17 -3.08 -18.97
CA LYS A 5 -31.03 -3.69 -18.30
C LYS A 5 -30.58 -2.73 -17.20
N MET A 6 -30.55 -3.18 -15.95
CA MET A 6 -29.99 -2.39 -14.86
C MET A 6 -28.57 -1.94 -15.24
N PRO A 7 -28.19 -0.70 -14.88
CA PRO A 7 -26.86 -0.19 -15.21
C PRO A 7 -25.78 -1.08 -14.59
N ARG A 8 -24.67 -1.28 -15.31
CA ARG A 8 -23.52 -2.04 -14.82
C ARG A 8 -22.83 -1.23 -13.71
N LYS A 9 -22.81 -1.78 -12.49
CA LYS A 9 -22.12 -1.16 -11.35
C LYS A 9 -20.61 -1.37 -11.48
N ARG A 10 -19.83 -0.32 -11.30
CA ARG A 10 -18.37 -0.34 -11.45
C ARG A 10 -17.69 0.54 -10.41
N VAL A 11 -16.51 0.15 -9.94
CA VAL A 11 -15.78 0.84 -8.88
C VAL A 11 -14.46 1.38 -9.43
N ALA A 12 -14.22 2.67 -9.23
CA ALA A 12 -12.89 3.27 -9.37
C ALA A 12 -12.29 3.43 -7.97
N PHE A 13 -11.31 2.60 -7.66
CA PHE A 13 -10.57 2.59 -6.41
C PHE A 13 -9.26 3.36 -6.60
N VAL A 14 -9.18 4.58 -6.06
CA VAL A 14 -8.02 5.46 -6.13
C VAL A 14 -7.20 5.31 -4.85
N LEU A 15 -6.02 4.73 -4.96
CA LEU A 15 -5.08 4.59 -3.85
C LEU A 15 -3.94 5.61 -3.95
N ILE A 16 -3.87 6.48 -2.96
CA ILE A 16 -2.82 7.48 -2.77
C ILE A 16 -1.80 6.90 -1.78
N ASP A 17 -0.68 6.39 -2.28
CA ASP A 17 0.35 5.74 -1.47
C ASP A 17 0.88 6.73 -0.41
N GLY A 18 1.00 6.30 0.84
CA GLY A 18 1.49 7.14 1.94
C GLY A 18 0.61 8.37 2.26
N LEU A 19 -0.70 8.32 1.96
CA LEU A 19 -1.66 9.42 2.15
C LEU A 19 -1.64 9.98 3.57
N GLY A 20 -1.70 9.10 4.57
CA GLY A 20 -1.82 9.53 5.96
C GLY A 20 -0.54 10.21 6.46
N ASP A 21 -0.73 11.20 7.32
CA ASP A 21 0.36 11.97 7.92
C ASP A 21 0.03 12.36 9.36
N VAL A 22 0.89 13.17 9.96
CA VAL A 22 0.71 13.73 11.30
C VAL A 22 0.54 15.24 11.24
N SER A 23 0.00 15.82 12.31
CA SER A 23 -0.11 17.27 12.46
C SER A 23 1.26 17.94 12.46
N ILE A 24 1.44 18.92 11.57
CA ILE A 24 2.72 19.61 11.39
C ILE A 24 2.65 21.00 12.03
N PRO A 25 3.50 21.34 13.02
CA PRO A 25 3.44 22.63 13.72
C PRO A 25 3.51 23.85 12.78
N ARG A 26 4.37 23.81 11.75
CA ARG A 26 4.49 24.91 10.76
C ARG A 26 3.26 25.08 9.87
N PHE A 27 2.32 24.13 9.85
CA PHE A 27 1.03 24.25 9.17
C PHE A 27 -0.10 24.64 10.12
N GLY A 28 0.22 25.17 11.31
CA GLY A 28 -0.79 25.41 12.34
C GLY A 28 -1.38 24.11 12.87
N TYR A 29 -0.57 23.06 12.98
CA TYR A 29 -0.95 21.71 13.40
C TYR A 29 -1.91 20.96 12.46
N LYS A 30 -1.94 21.34 11.18
CA LYS A 30 -2.61 20.58 10.11
C LYS A 30 -1.71 19.48 9.55
N THR A 31 -2.31 18.40 9.03
CA THR A 31 -1.63 17.43 8.15
C THR A 31 -1.42 18.04 6.74
N PRO A 32 -0.55 17.48 5.89
CA PRO A 32 -0.44 17.89 4.49
C PRO A 32 -1.75 17.78 3.71
N LEU A 33 -2.59 16.80 4.03
CA LEU A 33 -3.92 16.65 3.41
C LEU A 33 -4.86 17.78 3.84
N GLU A 34 -4.89 18.12 5.14
CA GLU A 34 -5.66 19.27 5.64
C GLU A 34 -5.17 20.63 5.12
N ALA A 35 -3.91 20.72 4.71
CA ALA A 35 -3.31 21.95 4.17
C ALA A 35 -3.50 22.08 2.65
N ALA A 36 -3.77 20.98 1.94
CA ALA A 36 -3.93 20.95 0.49
C ALA A 36 -5.33 21.44 0.08
N LYS A 37 -5.42 22.19 -1.03
CA LYS A 37 -6.71 22.55 -1.63
C LYS A 37 -7.25 21.39 -2.45
N VAL A 38 -8.17 20.62 -1.87
CA VAL A 38 -8.64 19.35 -2.44
C VAL A 38 -10.17 19.29 -2.63
N PRO A 39 -10.76 20.21 -3.43
CA PRO A 39 -12.22 20.31 -3.56
C PRO A 39 -12.89 19.06 -4.13
N ASN A 40 -12.21 18.24 -4.94
CA ASN A 40 -12.80 17.02 -5.48
C ASN A 40 -12.79 15.90 -4.42
N LEU A 41 -11.72 15.76 -3.63
CA LEU A 41 -11.69 14.85 -2.48
C LEU A 41 -12.71 15.23 -1.42
N ASP A 42 -12.82 16.52 -1.11
CA ASP A 42 -13.85 17.04 -0.20
C ASP A 42 -15.25 16.77 -0.74
N ALA A 43 -15.47 16.89 -2.05
CA ALA A 43 -16.76 16.56 -2.66
C ALA A 43 -17.11 15.07 -2.52
N ILE A 44 -16.14 14.15 -2.70
CA ILE A 44 -16.35 12.71 -2.47
C ILE A 44 -16.72 12.46 -1.00
N ALA A 45 -15.98 13.07 -0.07
CA ALA A 45 -16.28 12.97 1.36
C ALA A 45 -17.67 13.51 1.71
N SER A 46 -18.02 14.68 1.17
CA SER A 46 -19.31 15.33 1.41
C SER A 46 -20.50 14.59 0.83
N ALA A 47 -20.28 13.75 -0.18
CA ALA A 47 -21.32 13.01 -0.89
C ALA A 47 -21.41 11.54 -0.46
N GLY A 48 -20.58 11.12 0.49
CA GLY A 48 -20.25 9.72 0.70
C GLY A 48 -20.28 9.26 2.15
N ILE A 49 -19.65 8.11 2.36
CA ILE A 49 -19.36 7.55 3.68
C ILE A 49 -17.85 7.65 3.92
N ASN A 50 -17.50 7.99 5.16
CA ASN A 50 -16.13 8.28 5.54
C ASN A 50 -15.71 7.41 6.74
N GLY A 51 -14.41 7.16 6.85
CA GLY A 51 -13.87 6.39 7.97
C GLY A 51 -12.35 6.38 8.03
N LEU A 52 -11.83 5.76 9.08
CA LEU A 52 -10.41 5.50 9.25
C LEU A 52 -10.11 4.02 9.05
N MET A 53 -9.02 3.74 8.34
CA MET A 53 -8.55 2.41 8.08
C MET A 53 -7.20 2.16 8.76
N ASP A 54 -7.11 1.05 9.49
CA ASP A 54 -5.83 0.42 9.81
C ASP A 54 -5.49 -0.60 8.72
N PRO A 55 -4.46 -0.37 7.89
CA PRO A 55 -4.24 -1.21 6.72
C PRO A 55 -4.15 -2.70 7.03
N VAL A 56 -3.46 -3.06 8.12
CA VAL A 56 -3.30 -4.44 8.58
C VAL A 56 -3.87 -4.63 9.98
N GLU A 57 -3.42 -3.84 10.94
CA GLU A 57 -3.96 -3.80 12.30
C GLU A 57 -3.62 -2.50 13.01
N VAL A 58 -4.36 -2.22 14.09
CA VAL A 58 -4.16 -1.04 14.94
C VAL A 58 -2.74 -1.01 15.47
N GLY A 59 -2.02 0.09 15.20
CA GLY A 59 -0.68 0.32 15.77
C GLY A 59 0.46 -0.38 15.03
N LEU A 60 0.19 -1.02 13.88
CA LEU A 60 1.22 -1.66 13.06
C LEU A 60 1.59 -0.79 11.85
N GLY A 61 2.83 -0.31 11.82
CA GLY A 61 3.44 0.21 10.60
C GLY A 61 3.70 -0.94 9.63
N CYS A 62 3.27 -0.81 8.38
CA CYS A 62 3.31 -1.89 7.41
C CYS A 62 3.90 -1.44 6.07
N GLY A 63 4.42 -2.40 5.30
CA GLY A 63 4.90 -2.14 3.96
C GLY A 63 3.77 -2.12 2.94
N SER A 64 3.98 -1.44 1.81
CA SER A 64 2.99 -1.35 0.72
C SER A 64 2.52 -2.72 0.24
N ASP A 65 3.39 -3.72 0.21
CA ASP A 65 3.06 -5.11 -0.12
C ASP A 65 2.00 -5.71 0.83
N THR A 66 2.26 -5.67 2.13
CA THR A 66 1.31 -6.19 3.13
C THR A 66 0.02 -5.39 3.20
N ALA A 67 0.11 -4.06 3.04
CA ALA A 67 -1.04 -3.17 3.05
C ALA A 67 -1.95 -3.41 1.85
N HIS A 68 -1.41 -3.49 0.63
CA HIS A 68 -2.19 -3.74 -0.58
C HIS A 68 -2.83 -5.12 -0.57
N LEU A 69 -2.14 -6.14 -0.03
CA LEU A 69 -2.71 -7.47 0.09
C LEU A 69 -3.95 -7.45 1.00
N SER A 70 -3.85 -6.78 2.14
CA SER A 70 -4.97 -6.59 3.08
C SER A 70 -6.12 -5.80 2.46
N LEU A 71 -5.81 -4.69 1.79
CA LEU A 71 -6.78 -3.83 1.09
C LEU A 71 -7.57 -4.57 0.02
N LEU A 72 -6.91 -5.47 -0.72
CA LEU A 72 -7.54 -6.29 -1.76
C LEU A 72 -8.24 -7.54 -1.21
N GLY A 73 -8.44 -7.62 0.11
CA GLY A 73 -9.23 -8.65 0.78
C GLY A 73 -8.47 -9.91 1.18
N TYR A 74 -7.13 -9.88 1.16
CA TYR A 74 -6.27 -11.03 1.47
C TYR A 74 -5.51 -10.80 2.77
N ASP A 75 -5.68 -11.67 3.77
CA ASP A 75 -4.93 -11.55 5.03
C ASP A 75 -3.42 -11.73 4.79
N PRO A 76 -2.60 -10.68 5.01
CA PRO A 76 -1.17 -10.79 4.81
C PRO A 76 -0.51 -11.80 5.76
N ARG A 77 -1.07 -12.07 6.94
CA ARG A 77 -0.52 -13.09 7.86
C ARG A 77 -0.65 -14.49 7.29
N VAL A 78 -1.69 -14.71 6.48
CA VAL A 78 -1.93 -16.00 5.84
C VAL A 78 -1.11 -16.12 4.56
N TYR A 79 -1.11 -15.09 3.72
CA TYR A 79 -0.66 -15.23 2.33
C TYR A 79 0.68 -14.60 2.01
N TYR A 80 1.15 -13.60 2.78
CA TYR A 80 2.40 -12.92 2.45
C TYR A 80 3.61 -13.86 2.61
N ARG A 81 4.46 -13.94 1.59
CA ARG A 81 5.66 -14.80 1.56
C ARG A 81 6.88 -14.13 0.94
N GLY A 82 7.04 -12.83 1.21
CA GLY A 82 8.21 -12.05 0.80
C GLY A 82 8.04 -11.26 -0.51
N ARG A 83 8.85 -10.21 -0.67
CA ARG A 83 8.76 -9.22 -1.76
C ARG A 83 9.32 -9.68 -3.10
N GLY A 84 10.27 -10.61 -3.09
CA GLY A 84 11.07 -10.95 -4.28
C GLY A 84 10.21 -11.36 -5.47
N ALA A 85 9.16 -12.15 -5.22
CA ALA A 85 8.23 -12.59 -6.25
C ALA A 85 7.45 -11.42 -6.87
N PHE A 86 6.89 -10.54 -6.05
CA PHE A 86 6.14 -9.38 -6.54
C PHE A 86 7.03 -8.45 -7.38
N GLU A 87 8.22 -8.09 -6.89
CA GLU A 87 9.12 -7.22 -7.65
C GLU A 87 9.52 -7.84 -9.00
N SER A 88 9.81 -9.15 -9.02
CA SER A 88 10.22 -9.86 -10.22
C SER A 88 9.10 -9.99 -11.24
N MET A 89 7.88 -10.32 -10.80
CA MET A 89 6.71 -10.39 -11.67
C MET A 89 6.39 -9.04 -12.31
N GLY A 90 6.38 -7.95 -11.52
CA GLY A 90 6.15 -6.62 -12.05
C GLY A 90 7.25 -6.13 -12.99
N ALA A 91 8.48 -6.65 -12.83
CA ALA A 91 9.60 -6.41 -13.73
C ALA A 91 9.54 -7.25 -15.03
N GLY A 92 8.52 -8.10 -15.20
CA GLY A 92 8.30 -8.87 -16.43
C GLY A 92 8.87 -10.28 -16.43
N LEU A 93 9.26 -10.81 -15.27
CA LEU A 93 9.59 -12.22 -15.15
C LEU A 93 8.32 -13.04 -14.93
N ALA A 94 8.00 -13.92 -15.88
CA ALA A 94 6.94 -14.90 -15.70
C ALA A 94 7.32 -15.89 -14.59
N MET A 95 6.44 -16.03 -13.60
CA MET A 95 6.55 -16.96 -12.49
C MET A 95 5.26 -17.79 -12.42
N ALA A 96 5.30 -19.01 -11.89
CA ALA A 96 4.18 -19.87 -11.50
C ALA A 96 4.08 -19.95 -9.96
N PRO A 97 2.91 -20.23 -9.35
CA PRO A 97 2.83 -20.45 -7.91
C PRO A 97 3.84 -21.51 -7.47
N GLY A 98 4.59 -21.24 -6.40
CA GLY A 98 5.70 -22.08 -5.95
C GLY A 98 7.09 -21.68 -6.48
N ASP A 99 7.18 -20.91 -7.57
CA ASP A 99 8.47 -20.35 -8.02
C ASP A 99 8.99 -19.32 -7.00
N ILE A 100 10.31 -19.25 -6.83
CA ILE A 100 10.95 -18.23 -5.98
C ILE A 100 11.63 -17.17 -6.81
N ALA A 101 11.76 -15.98 -6.24
CA ALA A 101 12.53 -14.91 -6.84
C ALA A 101 13.29 -14.08 -5.82
N PHE A 102 14.34 -13.44 -6.32
CA PHE A 102 15.22 -12.57 -5.57
C PHE A 102 15.28 -11.21 -6.24
N LYS A 103 15.11 -10.16 -5.44
CA LYS A 103 15.67 -8.86 -5.79
C LYS A 103 17.17 -9.00 -5.68
N SER A 104 17.91 -8.67 -6.72
CA SER A 104 19.32 -8.99 -6.76
C SER A 104 20.16 -7.82 -7.24
N ASN A 105 21.44 -7.82 -6.85
CA ASN A 105 22.39 -6.78 -7.22
C ASN A 105 23.61 -7.40 -7.90
N PHE A 106 24.00 -6.87 -9.06
CA PHE A 106 25.35 -7.06 -9.56
C PHE A 106 26.36 -6.39 -8.62
N ALA A 107 27.40 -7.12 -8.26
CA ALA A 107 28.36 -6.73 -7.25
C ALA A 107 29.78 -7.19 -7.61
N THR A 108 30.73 -6.69 -6.83
CA THR A 108 32.15 -7.00 -6.91
C THR A 108 32.54 -7.86 -5.72
N LEU A 109 33.02 -9.06 -6.00
CA LEU A 109 33.57 -10.01 -5.05
C LEU A 109 35.09 -10.10 -5.25
N ASP A 110 35.86 -9.93 -4.18
CA ASP A 110 37.27 -10.26 -4.17
C ASP A 110 37.43 -11.78 -4.00
N GLU A 111 37.94 -12.45 -5.04
CA GLU A 111 38.03 -13.90 -5.10
C GLU A 111 39.00 -14.51 -4.07
N LYS A 112 40.03 -13.75 -3.67
CA LYS A 112 41.07 -14.25 -2.75
C LYS A 112 40.58 -14.23 -1.31
N THR A 113 39.81 -13.21 -0.97
CA THR A 113 39.34 -12.95 0.41
C THR A 113 37.91 -13.40 0.64
N GLY A 114 37.11 -13.56 -0.42
CA GLY A 114 35.67 -13.81 -0.34
C GLY A 114 34.85 -12.57 0.08
N LEU A 115 35.46 -11.39 0.10
CA LEU A 115 34.80 -10.14 0.49
C LEU A 115 34.03 -9.52 -0.67
N VAL A 116 32.78 -9.16 -0.42
CA VAL A 116 32.00 -8.30 -1.30
C VAL A 116 32.49 -6.86 -1.11
N THR A 117 33.40 -6.39 -1.97
CA THR A 117 34.02 -5.06 -1.87
C THR A 117 33.09 -3.95 -2.32
N SER A 118 32.17 -4.26 -3.24
CA SER A 118 31.09 -3.37 -3.63
C SER A 118 29.82 -4.15 -3.88
N ARG A 119 28.74 -3.87 -3.14
CA ARG A 119 27.41 -4.46 -3.37
C ARG A 119 26.67 -3.89 -4.57
N ARG A 120 27.26 -2.89 -5.24
CA ARG A 120 26.70 -2.20 -6.40
C ARG A 120 27.83 -2.03 -7.41
N ALA A 121 27.92 -2.95 -8.36
CA ALA A 121 29.00 -2.93 -9.34
C ALA A 121 29.06 -1.57 -10.08
N ASP A 122 27.89 -1.03 -10.45
CA ASP A 122 27.75 0.30 -11.02
C ASP A 122 26.35 0.85 -10.78
N ARG A 123 26.21 2.18 -10.77
CA ARG A 123 24.89 2.81 -10.84
C ARG A 123 24.47 3.12 -12.27
N HIS A 124 25.43 3.26 -13.19
CA HIS A 124 25.16 3.42 -14.62
C HIS A 124 25.40 2.07 -15.32
N PHE A 125 24.43 1.18 -15.16
CA PHE A 125 24.54 -0.22 -15.59
C PHE A 125 23.53 -0.58 -16.70
N GLU A 126 22.90 0.42 -17.32
CA GLU A 126 21.81 0.26 -18.30
C GLU A 126 22.27 -0.39 -19.60
N GLU A 127 23.51 -0.15 -20.02
CA GLU A 127 24.07 -0.77 -21.23
C GLU A 127 24.64 -2.17 -20.94
N GLU A 128 25.26 -2.34 -19.76
CA GLU A 128 26.05 -3.53 -19.43
C GLU A 128 25.22 -4.61 -18.70
N GLY A 129 24.25 -4.19 -17.88
CA GLY A 129 23.37 -5.05 -17.12
C GLY A 129 22.55 -6.01 -17.97
N PRO A 130 21.87 -5.57 -19.06
CA PRO A 130 21.19 -6.47 -19.98
C PRO A 130 22.10 -7.55 -20.58
N ILE A 131 23.36 -7.21 -20.88
CA ILE A 131 24.34 -8.15 -21.44
C ILE A 131 24.67 -9.24 -20.42
N LEU A 132 24.96 -8.87 -19.17
CA LEU A 132 25.25 -9.85 -18.11
C LEU A 132 24.00 -10.67 -17.73
N CYS A 133 22.82 -10.06 -17.70
CA CYS A 133 21.57 -10.80 -17.50
C CYS A 133 21.34 -11.83 -18.61
N ALA A 134 21.61 -11.48 -19.87
CA ALA A 134 21.49 -12.41 -20.99
C ALA A 134 22.47 -13.60 -20.88
N ALA A 135 23.68 -13.38 -20.33
CA ALA A 135 24.63 -14.45 -20.07
C ALA A 135 24.20 -15.40 -18.94
N LEU A 136 23.39 -14.91 -17.99
CA LEU A 136 22.87 -15.69 -16.85
C LEU A 136 21.49 -16.31 -17.11
N ASP A 137 20.69 -15.74 -18.01
CA ASP A 137 19.34 -16.21 -18.32
C ASP A 137 19.40 -17.65 -18.85
N LYS A 138 18.55 -18.54 -18.30
CA LYS A 138 18.50 -19.98 -18.64
C LYS A 138 19.78 -20.77 -18.31
N MET A 139 20.66 -20.25 -17.45
CA MET A 139 21.82 -21.01 -16.98
C MET A 139 21.40 -22.31 -16.27
N LYS A 140 22.29 -23.29 -16.28
CA LYS A 140 22.04 -24.63 -15.74
C LYS A 140 22.64 -24.80 -14.35
N LEU A 141 21.93 -25.53 -13.50
CA LEU A 141 22.40 -25.97 -12.19
C LEU A 141 22.76 -27.45 -12.30
N PRO A 142 24.06 -27.82 -12.31
CA PRO A 142 24.49 -29.19 -12.56
C PRO A 142 23.89 -30.26 -11.63
N SER A 143 23.71 -29.94 -10.36
CA SER A 143 23.12 -30.86 -9.37
C SER A 143 21.59 -30.83 -9.37
N PHE A 144 21.00 -29.84 -10.05
CA PHE A 144 19.56 -29.56 -10.06
C PHE A 144 19.07 -29.30 -11.51
N PRO A 145 19.23 -30.26 -12.43
CA PRO A 145 18.99 -30.06 -13.87
C PRO A 145 17.52 -29.77 -14.23
N GLU A 146 16.58 -30.10 -13.35
CA GLU A 146 15.15 -29.85 -13.50
C GLU A 146 14.73 -28.40 -13.21
N TYR A 147 15.64 -27.58 -12.67
CA TYR A 147 15.34 -26.19 -12.32
C TYR A 147 15.63 -25.25 -13.50
N GLU A 148 14.75 -24.28 -13.68
CA GLU A 148 14.92 -23.20 -14.66
C GLU A 148 15.28 -21.92 -13.93
N VAL A 149 16.36 -21.26 -14.38
CA VAL A 149 16.77 -19.94 -13.88
C VAL A 149 16.45 -18.89 -14.93
N ARG A 150 15.78 -17.81 -14.52
CA ARG A 150 15.53 -16.65 -15.38
C ARG A 150 16.09 -15.40 -14.74
N VAL A 151 16.80 -14.60 -15.55
CA VAL A 151 17.45 -13.38 -15.08
C VAL A 151 17.06 -12.23 -16.00
N ARG A 152 16.56 -11.15 -15.39
CA ARG A 152 16.21 -9.94 -16.12
C ARG A 152 16.82 -8.72 -15.47
N TYR A 153 17.33 -7.83 -16.30
CA TYR A 153 17.83 -6.54 -15.88
C TYR A 153 16.68 -5.70 -15.33
N ALA A 154 16.93 -4.95 -14.26
CA ALA A 154 15.99 -3.99 -13.73
C ALA A 154 16.48 -2.56 -13.99
N THR A 155 17.12 -1.92 -13.01
CA THR A 155 17.64 -0.56 -13.12
C THR A 155 18.91 -0.44 -12.30
N GLU A 156 19.86 0.39 -12.74
CA GLU A 156 21.20 0.46 -12.17
C GLU A 156 21.81 -0.96 -12.02
N HIS A 157 22.58 -1.22 -10.96
CA HIS A 157 23.07 -2.55 -10.56
C HIS A 157 22.01 -3.65 -10.32
N ARG A 158 20.70 -3.37 -10.40
CA ARG A 158 19.66 -4.31 -9.96
C ARG A 158 19.22 -5.26 -11.06
N CYS A 159 18.92 -6.49 -10.68
CA CYS A 159 18.28 -7.49 -11.52
C CYS A 159 17.30 -8.35 -10.73
N GLY A 160 16.35 -8.98 -11.43
CA GLY A 160 15.50 -10.02 -10.88
C GLY A 160 16.07 -11.38 -11.24
N VAL A 161 16.11 -12.30 -10.27
CA VAL A 161 16.51 -13.70 -10.47
C VAL A 161 15.35 -14.58 -10.02
N VAL A 162 14.76 -15.34 -10.96
CA VAL A 162 13.70 -16.31 -10.70
C VAL A 162 14.28 -17.72 -10.82
N VAL A 163 13.89 -18.57 -9.87
CA VAL A 163 14.17 -20.01 -9.89
C VAL A 163 12.85 -20.75 -9.90
N LYS A 164 12.68 -21.61 -10.90
CA LYS A 164 11.51 -22.47 -11.08
C LYS A 164 11.88 -23.91 -10.89
N GLY A 165 11.04 -24.66 -10.19
CA GLY A 165 11.26 -26.08 -9.95
C GLY A 165 10.42 -26.61 -8.78
N PRO A 166 10.48 -27.91 -8.52
CA PRO A 166 9.72 -28.54 -7.44
C PRO A 166 10.26 -28.15 -6.06
N LYS A 167 9.41 -28.25 -5.02
CA LYS A 167 9.82 -28.17 -3.60
C LYS A 167 10.65 -26.93 -3.22
N LEU A 168 10.34 -25.80 -3.82
CA LEU A 168 10.96 -24.52 -3.46
C LEU A 168 10.25 -23.87 -2.27
N SER A 169 11.01 -23.13 -1.47
CA SER A 169 10.52 -22.37 -0.31
C SER A 169 11.06 -20.94 -0.32
N GLY A 170 10.21 -19.98 0.04
CA GLY A 170 10.63 -18.59 0.27
C GLY A 170 11.38 -18.39 1.60
N ASN A 171 11.32 -19.36 2.53
CA ASN A 171 11.84 -19.24 3.89
C ASN A 171 13.33 -19.58 3.97
N ILE A 172 14.14 -18.84 3.22
CA ILE A 172 15.60 -18.95 3.21
C ILE A 172 16.26 -17.57 3.30
N SER A 173 17.48 -17.52 3.83
CA SER A 173 18.32 -16.33 3.73
C SER A 173 18.85 -16.13 2.31
N GLY A 174 19.29 -14.92 2.01
CA GLY A 174 20.03 -14.61 0.78
C GLY A 174 21.54 -14.78 0.91
N THR A 175 22.26 -14.40 -0.15
CA THR A 175 23.73 -14.35 -0.20
C THR A 175 24.29 -12.94 0.03
N ASP A 176 23.45 -11.90 0.00
CA ASP A 176 23.85 -10.51 0.24
C ASP A 176 24.26 -10.27 1.72
N PRO A 177 25.49 -9.82 2.01
CA PRO A 177 25.90 -9.48 3.37
C PRO A 177 25.33 -8.16 3.91
N LEU A 178 24.51 -7.46 3.13
CA LEU A 178 23.82 -6.21 3.46
C LEU A 178 24.73 -4.99 3.69
N LYS A 179 26.05 -5.15 3.74
CA LYS A 179 27.07 -4.09 3.82
C LYS A 179 28.30 -4.48 3.00
N ASP A 180 28.97 -3.47 2.43
CA ASP A 180 30.24 -3.66 1.72
C ASP A 180 31.34 -4.12 2.70
N ASN A 181 32.40 -4.71 2.15
CA ASN A 181 33.56 -5.24 2.87
C ASN A 181 33.18 -6.31 3.91
N ARG A 182 32.23 -7.16 3.53
CA ARG A 182 31.79 -8.32 4.30
C ARG A 182 31.87 -9.57 3.44
N LEU A 183 32.02 -10.73 4.07
CA LEU A 183 32.05 -12.01 3.37
C LEU A 183 30.73 -12.25 2.66
N LEU A 184 30.79 -12.80 1.44
CA LEU A 184 29.61 -13.35 0.78
C LEU A 184 28.96 -14.40 1.69
N LEU A 185 27.64 -14.33 1.84
CA LEU A 185 26.91 -15.27 2.69
C LEU A 185 26.50 -16.51 1.90
N GLU A 186 26.46 -17.65 2.58
CA GLU A 186 25.72 -18.82 2.09
C GLU A 186 24.24 -18.67 2.48
N ALA A 187 23.36 -19.02 1.54
CA ALA A 187 21.93 -19.13 1.80
C ALA A 187 21.69 -20.26 2.82
N LYS A 188 20.83 -20.00 3.81
CA LYS A 188 20.47 -20.94 4.88
C LYS A 188 18.95 -21.05 4.98
N PRO A 189 18.42 -22.22 5.37
CA PRO A 189 17.02 -22.34 5.73
C PRO A 189 16.69 -21.45 6.94
N LEU A 190 15.52 -20.82 6.94
CA LEU A 190 15.01 -20.02 8.07
C LEU A 190 14.00 -20.79 8.92
N ASP A 191 13.60 -21.97 8.49
CA ASP A 191 12.80 -22.94 9.24
C ASP A 191 13.33 -24.36 9.03
N ASN A 192 12.69 -25.34 9.66
CA ASN A 192 13.13 -26.74 9.63
C ASN A 192 12.42 -27.57 8.53
N THR A 193 11.87 -26.93 7.50
CA THR A 193 11.18 -27.65 6.42
C THR A 193 12.18 -28.25 5.43
N GLU A 194 11.86 -29.42 4.87
CA GLU A 194 12.68 -30.05 3.83
C GLU A 194 12.82 -29.12 2.61
N GLU A 195 11.75 -28.39 2.27
CA GLU A 195 11.72 -27.42 1.19
C GLU A 195 12.69 -26.26 1.41
N ALA A 196 12.79 -25.71 2.63
CA ALA A 196 13.74 -24.64 2.93
C ALA A 196 15.19 -25.13 2.86
N GLU A 197 15.48 -26.30 3.44
CA GLU A 197 16.82 -26.90 3.37
C GLU A 197 17.25 -27.21 1.93
N HIS A 198 16.32 -27.78 1.15
CA HIS A 198 16.53 -28.09 -0.25
C HIS A 198 16.76 -26.81 -1.07
N THR A 199 15.92 -25.79 -0.88
CA THR A 199 16.03 -24.51 -1.58
C THR A 199 17.36 -23.81 -1.28
N ALA A 200 17.81 -23.82 -0.03
CA ALA A 200 19.11 -23.24 0.33
C ALA A 200 20.27 -23.90 -0.44
N LYS A 201 20.23 -25.22 -0.67
CA LYS A 201 21.23 -25.93 -1.48
C LYS A 201 21.17 -25.50 -2.96
N VAL A 202 19.97 -25.43 -3.53
CA VAL A 202 19.74 -24.94 -4.91
C VAL A 202 20.31 -23.54 -5.08
N VAL A 203 20.03 -22.64 -4.13
CA VAL A 203 20.45 -21.22 -4.20
C VAL A 203 21.95 -21.03 -3.98
N ASN A 204 22.58 -21.88 -3.16
CA ASN A 204 24.03 -21.87 -3.04
C ASN A 204 24.73 -22.38 -4.31
N GLU A 205 24.18 -23.37 -5.02
CA GLU A 205 24.69 -23.76 -6.34
C GLU A 205 24.46 -22.66 -7.38
N LEU A 206 23.27 -22.03 -7.36
CA LEU A 206 22.94 -20.87 -8.19
C LEU A 206 24.00 -19.77 -8.05
N SER A 207 24.34 -19.37 -6.82
CA SER A 207 25.36 -18.33 -6.57
C SER A 207 26.73 -18.71 -7.12
N LYS A 208 27.11 -20.00 -7.07
CA LYS A 208 28.39 -20.50 -7.58
C LYS A 208 28.45 -20.47 -9.11
N GLU A 209 27.38 -20.91 -9.79
CA GLU A 209 27.33 -20.88 -11.25
C GLU A 209 27.25 -19.44 -11.79
N ILE A 210 26.53 -18.53 -11.11
CA ILE A 210 26.56 -17.09 -11.45
C ILE A 210 28.00 -16.57 -11.42
N PHE A 211 28.71 -16.81 -10.31
CA PHE A 211 30.09 -16.35 -10.15
C PHE A 211 30.99 -16.84 -11.30
N LYS A 212 30.93 -18.15 -11.59
CA LYS A 212 31.71 -18.78 -12.66
C LYS A 212 31.43 -18.19 -14.04
N ILE A 213 30.16 -17.95 -14.38
CA ILE A 213 29.78 -17.33 -15.66
C ILE A 213 30.30 -15.89 -15.74
N LEU A 214 30.11 -15.09 -14.70
CA LEU A 214 30.46 -13.68 -14.71
C LEU A 214 31.97 -13.44 -14.69
N VAL A 215 32.75 -14.21 -13.92
CA VAL A 215 34.21 -14.12 -13.93
C VAL A 215 34.78 -14.39 -15.32
N ALA A 216 34.21 -15.36 -16.04
CA ALA A 216 34.64 -15.69 -17.41
C ALA A 216 34.13 -14.71 -18.47
N HIS A 217 33.19 -13.81 -18.13
CA HIS A 217 32.54 -12.96 -19.12
C HIS A 217 33.46 -11.83 -19.62
N PRO A 218 33.63 -11.65 -20.96
CA PRO A 218 34.59 -10.69 -21.52
C PRO A 218 34.29 -9.23 -21.15
N LEU A 219 33.03 -8.89 -20.82
CA LEU A 219 32.66 -7.56 -20.37
C LEU A 219 33.42 -7.13 -19.11
N ASN A 220 33.74 -8.05 -18.21
CA ASN A 220 34.50 -7.71 -17.01
C ASN A 220 35.96 -7.34 -17.34
N GLN A 221 36.55 -7.91 -18.40
CA GLN A 221 37.87 -7.47 -18.88
C GLN A 221 37.82 -6.04 -19.42
N LYS A 222 36.75 -5.70 -20.16
CA LYS A 222 36.49 -4.33 -20.61
C LYS A 222 36.35 -3.37 -19.41
N ARG A 223 35.53 -3.72 -18.41
CA ARG A 223 35.35 -2.91 -17.19
C ARG A 223 36.67 -2.63 -16.47
N VAL A 224 37.53 -3.65 -16.32
CA VAL A 224 38.87 -3.46 -15.74
C VAL A 224 39.71 -2.47 -16.56
N SER A 225 39.71 -2.59 -17.89
CA SER A 225 40.46 -1.68 -18.77
C SER A 225 39.99 -0.22 -18.69
N GLU A 226 38.72 -0.02 -18.30
CA GLU A 226 38.10 1.30 -18.09
C GLU A 226 38.23 1.78 -16.62
N GLY A 227 38.89 1.02 -15.74
CA GLY A 227 39.00 1.36 -14.32
C GLY A 227 37.70 1.21 -13.52
N LYS A 228 36.69 0.53 -14.08
CA LYS A 228 35.42 0.24 -13.41
C LYS A 228 35.52 -1.01 -12.56
N ASN A 229 34.69 -1.07 -11.51
CA ASN A 229 34.50 -2.28 -10.70
C ASN A 229 33.97 -3.43 -11.57
N ILE A 230 34.55 -4.62 -11.49
CA ILE A 230 33.99 -5.82 -12.13
C ILE A 230 32.65 -6.20 -11.52
N ALA A 231 31.74 -6.73 -12.33
CA ALA A 231 30.48 -7.33 -11.91
C ALA A 231 30.62 -8.86 -12.01
N ASN A 232 31.24 -9.48 -11.01
CA ASN A 232 31.58 -10.90 -11.01
C ASN A 232 30.69 -11.76 -10.10
N ILE A 233 29.74 -11.17 -9.38
CA ILE A 233 28.74 -11.90 -8.60
C ILE A 233 27.38 -11.19 -8.68
N VAL A 234 26.30 -11.94 -8.45
CA VAL A 234 24.98 -11.39 -8.15
C VAL A 234 24.64 -11.73 -6.70
N LEU A 235 24.36 -10.70 -5.90
CA LEU A 235 23.91 -10.85 -4.53
C LEU A 235 22.41 -11.10 -4.51
N LEU A 236 22.02 -12.29 -4.04
CA LEU A 236 20.63 -12.72 -3.95
C LEU A 236 20.07 -12.27 -2.62
N ARG A 237 18.99 -11.48 -2.61
CA ARG A 237 18.36 -10.98 -1.38
C ARG A 237 16.84 -10.99 -1.48
N GLY A 238 16.20 -11.07 -0.31
CA GLY A 238 14.75 -11.01 -0.19
C GLY A 238 14.06 -12.09 -1.01
N CYS A 239 14.42 -13.37 -0.75
CA CYS A 239 13.72 -14.50 -1.34
C CYS A 239 12.22 -14.32 -1.11
N GLY A 240 11.44 -14.39 -2.18
CA GLY A 240 9.99 -14.39 -2.12
C GLY A 240 9.46 -15.48 -3.03
N ILE A 241 8.53 -16.27 -2.53
CA ILE A 241 7.83 -17.28 -3.34
C ILE A 241 6.59 -16.64 -3.96
N ARG A 242 6.27 -16.97 -5.21
CA ARG A 242 5.00 -16.58 -5.81
C ARG A 242 3.88 -17.24 -5.03
N ILE A 243 3.10 -16.39 -4.36
CA ILE A 243 2.02 -16.81 -3.47
C ILE A 243 0.95 -17.60 -4.23
N GLU A 244 0.39 -18.60 -3.57
CA GLU A 244 -0.77 -19.33 -4.06
C GLU A 244 -2.01 -18.82 -3.32
N VAL A 245 -2.84 -18.07 -4.03
CA VAL A 245 -4.06 -17.46 -3.50
C VAL A 245 -5.19 -17.57 -4.51
N PRO A 246 -6.47 -17.59 -4.06
CA PRO A 246 -7.59 -17.45 -4.97
C PRO A 246 -7.48 -16.14 -5.77
N ALA A 247 -7.79 -16.18 -7.07
CA ALA A 247 -7.83 -14.96 -7.88
C ALA A 247 -8.88 -13.97 -7.35
N PHE A 248 -8.65 -12.67 -7.57
CA PHE A 248 -9.52 -11.60 -7.09
C PHE A 248 -10.96 -11.75 -7.60
N GLU A 249 -11.14 -12.06 -8.89
CA GLU A 249 -12.47 -12.32 -9.47
C GLU A 249 -13.18 -13.50 -8.79
N LYS A 250 -12.45 -14.51 -8.34
CA LYS A 250 -13.02 -15.65 -7.60
C LYS A 250 -13.42 -15.27 -6.17
N ASN A 251 -12.63 -14.41 -5.50
CA ASN A 251 -12.92 -13.99 -4.13
C ASN A 251 -14.07 -12.98 -4.05
N HIS A 252 -14.15 -12.07 -5.03
CA HIS A 252 -15.03 -10.90 -4.93
C HIS A 252 -16.14 -10.87 -5.98
N GLY A 253 -16.07 -11.72 -7.00
CA GLY A 253 -17.05 -11.74 -8.10
C GLY A 253 -16.98 -10.52 -9.03
N LEU A 254 -15.90 -9.73 -8.94
CA LEU A 254 -15.66 -8.53 -9.74
C LEU A 254 -14.46 -8.74 -10.64
N ARG A 255 -14.57 -8.37 -11.92
CA ARG A 255 -13.42 -8.41 -12.83
C ARG A 255 -12.49 -7.21 -12.58
N PRO A 256 -11.22 -7.42 -12.21
CA PRO A 256 -10.34 -6.33 -11.78
C PRO A 256 -9.33 -5.91 -12.85
N CYS A 257 -8.99 -4.62 -12.86
CA CYS A 257 -7.82 -4.07 -13.54
C CYS A 257 -7.06 -3.10 -12.62
N MET A 258 -5.80 -2.85 -12.92
CA MET A 258 -4.94 -1.99 -12.11
C MET A 258 -3.99 -1.16 -12.97
N VAL A 259 -3.83 0.12 -12.64
CA VAL A 259 -2.71 0.95 -13.12
C VAL A 259 -1.71 1.09 -11.98
N ALA A 260 -0.60 0.33 -12.05
CA ALA A 260 0.44 0.31 -11.02
C ALA A 260 1.83 0.42 -11.67
N PRO A 261 2.44 1.62 -11.72
CA PRO A 261 3.80 1.76 -12.27
C PRO A 261 4.86 1.15 -11.35
N THR A 262 4.58 1.06 -10.05
CA THR A 262 5.48 0.46 -9.07
C THR A 262 5.49 -1.06 -9.24
N LYS A 263 6.67 -1.61 -9.53
CA LYS A 263 6.85 -3.03 -9.87
C LYS A 263 6.36 -3.99 -8.79
N ILE A 264 6.57 -3.66 -7.52
CA ILE A 264 6.05 -4.47 -6.41
C ILE A 264 4.52 -4.54 -6.40
N ILE A 265 3.83 -3.43 -6.65
CA ILE A 265 2.36 -3.37 -6.66
C ILE A 265 1.81 -4.06 -7.91
N ALA A 266 2.42 -3.85 -9.07
CA ALA A 266 2.07 -4.57 -10.29
C ALA A 266 2.20 -6.09 -10.13
N GLY A 267 3.30 -6.58 -9.56
CA GLY A 267 3.49 -8.01 -9.33
C GLY A 267 2.58 -8.61 -8.27
N LEU A 268 2.20 -7.82 -7.26
CA LEU A 268 1.15 -8.21 -6.31
C LEU A 268 -0.19 -8.36 -7.05
N GLY A 269 -0.59 -7.36 -7.85
CA GLY A 269 -1.81 -7.45 -8.67
C GLY A 269 -1.82 -8.67 -9.59
N LEU A 270 -0.71 -8.96 -10.28
CA LEU A 270 -0.55 -10.15 -11.11
C LEU A 270 -0.65 -11.46 -10.32
N SER A 271 -0.20 -11.47 -9.06
CA SER A 271 -0.34 -12.63 -8.16
C SER A 271 -1.80 -12.88 -7.77
N LEU A 272 -2.63 -11.83 -7.74
CA LEU A 272 -4.06 -11.90 -7.49
C LEU A 272 -4.89 -12.10 -8.77
N GLY A 273 -4.26 -12.22 -9.94
CA GLY A 273 -4.96 -12.34 -11.22
C GLY A 273 -5.58 -11.03 -11.72
N ILE A 274 -5.03 -9.88 -11.32
CA ILE A 274 -5.46 -8.56 -11.77
C ILE A 274 -4.71 -8.18 -13.05
N ASP A 275 -5.43 -7.75 -14.08
CA ASP A 275 -4.83 -7.24 -15.31
C ASP A 275 -4.17 -5.88 -15.05
N ILE A 276 -2.88 -5.76 -15.37
CA ILE A 276 -2.12 -4.51 -15.21
C ILE A 276 -2.20 -3.70 -16.51
N LEU A 277 -2.89 -2.56 -16.48
CA LEU A 277 -3.13 -1.70 -17.65
C LEU A 277 -1.90 -0.85 -17.99
N GLU A 278 -1.65 -0.67 -19.29
CA GLU A 278 -0.74 0.35 -19.78
C GLU A 278 -1.30 1.76 -19.54
N ALA A 279 -0.47 2.64 -18.98
CA ALA A 279 -0.75 4.07 -18.84
C ALA A 279 0.50 4.86 -19.26
N PRO A 280 0.60 5.34 -20.51
CA PRO A 280 1.79 6.02 -21.00
C PRO A 280 2.21 7.20 -20.13
N GLY A 281 3.48 7.26 -19.73
CA GLY A 281 4.01 8.30 -18.84
C GLY A 281 3.67 8.12 -17.35
N ALA A 282 3.04 7.02 -16.95
CA ALA A 282 2.94 6.63 -15.55
C ALA A 282 4.26 6.01 -15.07
N THR A 283 5.12 6.82 -14.44
CA THR A 283 6.45 6.40 -13.97
C THR A 283 6.46 6.01 -12.49
N GLY A 284 5.47 6.45 -11.71
CA GLY A 284 5.43 6.26 -10.26
C GLY A 284 6.21 7.33 -9.46
N ASP A 285 7.25 7.91 -10.04
CA ASP A 285 8.04 9.00 -9.45
C ASP A 285 7.43 10.39 -9.69
N TYR A 286 8.13 11.46 -9.31
CA TYR A 286 7.70 12.85 -9.49
C TYR A 286 7.51 13.30 -10.95
N ARG A 287 7.87 12.48 -11.95
CA ARG A 287 7.63 12.74 -13.37
C ARG A 287 6.34 12.08 -13.88
N THR A 288 5.61 11.38 -13.01
CA THR A 288 4.44 10.60 -13.41
C THR A 288 3.32 11.48 -13.95
N LEU A 289 2.66 11.03 -15.02
CA LEU A 289 1.46 11.67 -15.56
C LEU A 289 0.19 11.10 -14.92
N LEU A 290 -0.40 11.82 -13.97
CA LEU A 290 -1.63 11.40 -13.29
C LEU A 290 -2.83 11.32 -14.24
N THR A 291 -2.94 12.26 -15.20
CA THR A 291 -3.97 12.26 -16.26
C THR A 291 -3.99 10.96 -17.05
N SER A 292 -2.82 10.38 -17.33
CA SER A 292 -2.72 9.11 -18.08
C SER A 292 -3.28 7.94 -17.28
N LYS A 293 -2.98 7.89 -15.97
CA LYS A 293 -3.52 6.87 -15.05
C LYS A 293 -5.05 6.96 -14.95
N ALA A 294 -5.57 8.17 -14.73
CA ALA A 294 -7.01 8.44 -14.69
C ALA A 294 -7.70 8.02 -15.99
N THR A 295 -7.10 8.37 -17.13
CA THR A 295 -7.63 8.03 -18.46
C THR A 295 -7.65 6.51 -18.69
N ALA A 296 -6.59 5.79 -18.32
CA ALA A 296 -6.52 4.35 -18.50
C ALA A 296 -7.60 3.61 -17.69
N ILE A 297 -7.78 3.98 -16.42
CA ILE A 297 -8.84 3.43 -15.55
C ILE A 297 -10.23 3.78 -16.07
N ALA A 298 -10.48 5.05 -16.43
CA ALA A 298 -11.77 5.45 -16.97
C ALA A 298 -12.13 4.70 -18.26
N LYS A 299 -11.18 4.49 -19.17
CA LYS A 299 -11.40 3.70 -20.39
C LYS A 299 -11.74 2.25 -20.07
N ALA A 300 -10.97 1.61 -19.18
CA ALA A 300 -11.20 0.23 -18.77
C ALA A 300 -12.57 0.03 -18.10
N LEU A 301 -12.95 0.97 -17.23
CA LEU A 301 -14.25 1.00 -16.55
C LEU A 301 -15.40 1.50 -17.43
N SER A 302 -15.15 2.06 -18.61
CA SER A 302 -16.21 2.51 -19.52
C SER A 302 -16.43 1.59 -20.72
N ALA A 303 -15.62 0.53 -20.88
CA ALA A 303 -15.80 -0.42 -21.97
C ALA A 303 -17.17 -1.15 -21.88
N PRO A 304 -17.83 -1.45 -23.01
CA PRO A 304 -17.33 -1.31 -24.38
C PRO A 304 -17.47 0.10 -24.99
N MET A 305 -18.02 1.11 -24.28
CA MET A 305 -18.14 2.46 -24.84
C MET A 305 -16.79 3.12 -25.16
N ARG A 306 -15.75 2.74 -24.43
CA ARG A 306 -14.36 3.13 -24.68
C ARG A 306 -13.52 1.87 -24.88
N THR A 307 -12.52 1.93 -25.74
CA THR A 307 -11.57 0.83 -25.92
C THR A 307 -10.67 0.70 -24.69
N CYS A 308 -10.59 -0.50 -24.13
CA CYS A 308 -9.68 -0.81 -23.03
C CYS A 308 -8.22 -0.58 -23.44
N PRO A 309 -7.36 -0.08 -22.54
CA PRO A 309 -5.91 -0.11 -22.72
C PRO A 309 -5.40 -1.54 -22.89
N ASN A 310 -4.18 -1.69 -23.41
CA ASN A 310 -3.51 -2.98 -23.37
C ASN A 310 -3.11 -3.34 -21.94
N VAL A 311 -2.81 -4.61 -21.75
CA VAL A 311 -2.44 -5.22 -20.48
C VAL A 311 -1.01 -5.74 -20.59
N PHE A 312 -0.22 -5.47 -19.57
CA PHE A 312 1.12 -6.02 -19.37
C PHE A 312 1.09 -7.51 -19.04
N VAL A 313 1.89 -8.29 -19.76
CA VAL A 313 2.00 -9.75 -19.57
C VAL A 313 3.45 -10.10 -19.23
N PRO A 314 3.76 -10.58 -18.01
CA PRO A 314 5.11 -11.00 -17.67
C PRO A 314 5.61 -12.14 -18.56
N GLY A 315 6.87 -12.06 -18.99
CA GLY A 315 7.54 -13.05 -19.82
C GLY A 315 7.34 -12.88 -21.32
N GLU A 316 6.51 -11.93 -21.73
CA GLU A 316 6.30 -11.56 -23.12
C GLU A 316 6.91 -10.17 -23.36
N ASP A 317 7.54 -9.98 -24.52
CA ASP A 317 8.03 -8.65 -24.94
C ASP A 317 6.89 -7.80 -25.54
N GLU A 318 5.67 -8.33 -25.59
CA GLU A 318 4.45 -7.74 -26.17
C GLU A 318 3.34 -7.57 -25.12
N HIS A 319 2.40 -6.65 -25.39
CA HIS A 319 1.21 -6.42 -24.58
C HIS A 319 0.00 -7.08 -25.24
N LYS A 320 -0.96 -7.56 -24.44
CA LYS A 320 -2.24 -8.09 -24.95
C LYS A 320 -3.32 -7.01 -24.88
N PRO A 321 -4.35 -7.01 -25.76
CA PRO A 321 -5.49 -6.12 -25.60
C PRO A 321 -6.22 -6.39 -24.28
N GLY A 322 -6.73 -5.33 -23.64
CA GLY A 322 -7.59 -5.47 -22.47
C GLY A 322 -8.95 -6.08 -22.80
N VAL A 323 -9.73 -6.40 -21.76
CA VAL A 323 -11.01 -7.09 -21.91
C VAL A 323 -12.04 -6.21 -22.63
N SER A 324 -12.62 -6.69 -23.74
CA SER A 324 -13.53 -5.89 -24.58
C SER A 324 -14.80 -5.41 -23.88
N GLU A 325 -15.33 -6.20 -22.95
CA GLU A 325 -16.51 -5.83 -22.14
C GLU A 325 -16.19 -4.89 -20.97
N GLY A 326 -14.90 -4.62 -20.73
CA GLY A 326 -14.43 -3.84 -19.59
C GLY A 326 -14.28 -4.62 -18.30
N TYR A 327 -14.06 -3.85 -17.25
CA TYR A 327 -13.78 -4.30 -15.89
C TYR A 327 -14.82 -3.74 -14.92
N ASP A 328 -15.03 -4.44 -13.81
CA ASP A 328 -15.97 -4.03 -12.75
C ASP A 328 -15.26 -3.27 -11.63
N PHE A 329 -13.96 -3.51 -11.45
CA PHE A 329 -13.12 -2.89 -10.44
C PHE A 329 -11.82 -2.34 -11.07
N GLY A 330 -11.55 -1.05 -10.90
CA GLY A 330 -10.38 -0.39 -11.43
C GLY A 330 -9.54 0.22 -10.32
N PHE A 331 -8.35 -0.32 -10.10
CA PHE A 331 -7.42 0.13 -9.06
C PHE A 331 -6.38 1.11 -9.63
N LEU A 332 -6.45 2.38 -9.22
CA LEU A 332 -5.55 3.45 -9.64
C LEU A 332 -4.52 3.72 -8.54
N HIS A 333 -3.26 3.32 -8.76
CA HIS A 333 -2.18 3.53 -7.79
C HIS A 333 -1.40 4.84 -8.02
N ILE A 334 -1.23 5.65 -6.97
CA ILE A 334 -0.49 6.92 -6.99
C ILE A 334 0.66 6.85 -5.98
N LYS A 335 1.89 6.61 -6.46
CA LYS A 335 3.09 6.42 -5.62
C LYS A 335 3.78 7.71 -5.15
N ALA A 336 3.76 8.76 -5.96
CA ALA A 336 4.60 9.95 -5.74
C ALA A 336 4.37 10.67 -4.39
N ILE A 337 3.20 10.51 -3.76
CA ILE A 337 2.91 11.14 -2.46
C ILE A 337 3.68 10.47 -1.31
N ASP A 338 3.88 9.15 -1.39
CA ASP A 338 4.70 8.40 -0.44
C ASP A 338 6.19 8.77 -0.55
N ASP A 339 6.71 8.92 -1.78
CA ASP A 339 8.09 9.39 -2.01
C ASP A 339 8.30 10.76 -1.34
N ALA A 340 7.31 11.66 -1.40
CA ALA A 340 7.37 12.96 -0.74
C ALA A 340 7.39 12.86 0.80
N GLY A 341 6.69 11.85 1.35
CA GLY A 341 6.78 11.47 2.76
C GLY A 341 8.20 11.09 3.15
N HIS A 342 8.77 10.11 2.44
CA HIS A 342 10.15 9.63 2.65
C HIS A 342 11.21 10.72 2.50
N ASP A 343 11.09 11.57 1.49
CA ASP A 343 12.01 12.66 1.19
C ASP A 343 11.86 13.84 2.16
N LYS A 344 10.88 13.79 3.08
CA LYS A 344 10.48 14.92 3.94
C LYS A 344 10.16 16.17 3.13
N ALA A 345 9.68 15.99 1.91
CA ALA A 345 9.38 17.04 0.95
C ALA A 345 8.02 17.65 1.24
N THR A 346 7.90 18.31 2.39
CA THR A 346 6.63 18.77 2.98
C THR A 346 5.81 19.65 2.03
N VAL A 347 6.44 20.61 1.36
CA VAL A 347 5.78 21.49 0.39
C VAL A 347 5.29 20.70 -0.83
N PHE A 348 6.12 19.76 -1.30
CA PHE A 348 5.75 18.91 -2.41
C PHE A 348 4.57 18.02 -2.06
N LYS A 349 4.53 17.43 -0.85
CA LYS A 349 3.42 16.54 -0.45
C LYS A 349 2.08 17.26 -0.52
N VAL A 350 2.00 18.51 -0.05
CA VAL A 350 0.81 19.37 -0.16
C VAL A 350 0.44 19.65 -1.63
N LYS A 351 1.34 20.24 -2.42
CA LYS A 351 1.07 20.57 -3.83
C LYS A 351 0.78 19.31 -4.67
N GLY A 352 1.40 18.19 -4.31
CA GLY A 352 1.20 16.88 -4.93
C GLY A 352 -0.21 16.36 -4.69
N LEU A 353 -0.74 16.50 -3.48
CA LEU A 353 -2.14 16.16 -3.17
C LEU A 353 -3.13 17.04 -3.96
N GLU A 354 -2.85 18.33 -4.16
CA GLU A 354 -3.66 19.20 -5.04
C GLU A 354 -3.63 18.70 -6.51
N ALA A 355 -2.48 18.22 -6.97
CA ALA A 355 -2.35 17.62 -8.30
C ALA A 355 -3.11 16.28 -8.42
N VAL A 356 -3.14 15.48 -7.35
CA VAL A 356 -3.98 14.27 -7.26
C VAL A 356 -5.46 14.61 -7.30
N ASP A 357 -5.89 15.61 -6.54
CA ASP A 357 -7.27 16.09 -6.53
C ASP A 357 -7.73 16.52 -7.94
N LYS A 358 -6.89 17.27 -8.67
CA LYS A 358 -7.15 17.61 -10.07
C LYS A 358 -7.32 16.38 -10.96
N ALA A 359 -6.51 15.33 -10.77
CA ALA A 359 -6.61 14.09 -11.53
C ALA A 359 -7.89 13.30 -11.21
N ILE A 360 -8.38 13.38 -9.96
CA ILE A 360 -9.67 12.81 -9.54
C ILE A 360 -10.81 13.52 -10.27
N GLY A 361 -10.75 14.86 -10.40
CA GLY A 361 -11.70 15.61 -11.23
C GLY A 361 -11.71 15.13 -12.70
N GLN A 362 -10.54 14.86 -13.28
CA GLN A 362 -10.43 14.31 -14.64
C GLN A 362 -11.03 12.90 -14.75
N LEU A 363 -10.74 12.03 -13.77
CA LEU A 363 -11.33 10.68 -13.69
C LEU A 363 -12.86 10.76 -13.61
N ALA A 364 -13.39 11.58 -12.71
CA ALA A 364 -14.82 11.74 -12.52
C ALA A 364 -15.51 12.26 -13.78
N ARG A 365 -14.91 13.24 -14.48
CA ARG A 365 -15.40 13.71 -15.78
C ARG A 365 -15.51 12.58 -16.80
N LEU A 366 -14.43 11.81 -16.98
CA LEU A 366 -14.38 10.73 -17.97
C LEU A 366 -15.39 9.61 -17.67
N LEU A 367 -15.58 9.28 -16.39
CA LEU A 367 -16.59 8.30 -15.96
C LEU A 367 -18.01 8.87 -16.13
N TRP A 368 -18.23 10.15 -15.87
CA TRP A 368 -19.55 10.80 -16.00
C TRP A 368 -20.02 10.84 -17.46
N GLU A 369 -19.10 11.06 -18.40
CA GLU A 369 -19.36 10.94 -19.84
C GLU A 369 -19.92 9.55 -20.22
N ALA A 370 -19.58 8.49 -19.48
CA ALA A 370 -20.12 7.15 -19.68
C ALA A 370 -21.40 6.90 -18.88
N GLU A 371 -21.46 7.30 -17.61
CA GLU A 371 -22.63 7.11 -16.73
C GLU A 371 -23.87 7.86 -17.22
N SER A 372 -23.70 9.06 -17.79
CA SER A 372 -24.81 9.87 -18.33
C SER A 372 -25.57 9.19 -19.47
N THR A 373 -25.00 8.14 -20.09
CA THR A 373 -25.70 7.31 -21.08
C THR A 373 -26.72 6.33 -20.47
N GLY A 374 -26.72 6.18 -19.15
CA GLY A 374 -27.59 5.25 -18.41
C GLY A 374 -27.14 3.78 -18.44
N GLN A 375 -26.00 3.47 -19.06
CA GLN A 375 -25.47 2.11 -19.14
C GLN A 375 -24.68 1.67 -17.90
N PHE A 376 -24.16 2.62 -17.13
CA PHE A 376 -23.25 2.40 -16.02
C PHE A 376 -23.74 3.10 -14.76
N GLN A 377 -23.23 2.63 -13.62
CA GLN A 377 -23.29 3.32 -12.35
C GLN A 377 -21.91 3.19 -11.71
N PHE A 378 -21.20 4.31 -11.54
CA PHE A 378 -19.86 4.31 -10.98
C PHE A 378 -19.86 4.67 -9.50
N PHE A 379 -18.89 4.10 -8.78
CA PHE A 379 -18.57 4.43 -7.40
C PHE A 379 -17.11 4.87 -7.33
N LEU A 380 -16.85 5.96 -6.61
CA LEU A 380 -15.53 6.50 -6.37
C LEU A 380 -15.12 6.15 -4.94
N CYS A 381 -13.98 5.48 -4.82
CA CYS A 381 -13.41 5.04 -3.56
C CYS A 381 -11.99 5.60 -3.44
N VAL A 382 -11.66 6.32 -2.36
CA VAL A 382 -10.34 6.94 -2.18
C VAL A 382 -9.78 6.63 -0.80
N THR A 383 -8.52 6.22 -0.75
CA THR A 383 -7.75 6.00 0.49
C THR A 383 -6.24 5.97 0.20
N GLY A 384 -5.43 5.72 1.22
CA GLY A 384 -4.03 5.29 1.09
C GLY A 384 -3.82 3.87 1.61
N ASP A 385 -2.65 3.31 1.34
CA ASP A 385 -2.24 1.99 1.83
C ASP A 385 -1.60 2.05 3.22
N HIS A 386 -0.92 3.14 3.57
CA HIS A 386 -0.37 3.39 4.90
C HIS A 386 -0.14 4.90 5.09
N SER A 387 0.34 5.27 6.27
CA SER A 387 0.74 6.64 6.59
C SER A 387 2.25 6.78 6.48
N THR A 388 2.72 7.79 5.74
CA THR A 388 4.16 8.13 5.60
C THR A 388 4.40 9.58 6.02
N PRO A 389 4.47 9.87 7.33
CA PRO A 389 4.54 11.22 7.81
C PRO A 389 5.83 11.92 7.41
N VAL A 390 5.73 13.12 6.85
CA VAL A 390 6.90 13.87 6.36
C VAL A 390 7.89 14.23 7.46
N GLU A 391 7.44 14.34 8.72
CA GLU A 391 8.32 14.57 9.86
C GLU A 391 9.18 13.32 10.17
N TYR A 392 8.63 12.13 9.95
CA TYR A 392 9.30 10.85 10.23
C TYR A 392 10.21 10.47 9.06
N GLY A 393 9.71 10.54 7.83
CA GLY A 393 10.40 10.08 6.61
C GLY A 393 10.33 8.57 6.39
N ASP A 394 9.40 7.89 7.06
CA ASP A 394 9.20 6.45 6.94
C ASP A 394 7.73 6.09 7.22
N HIS A 395 7.36 4.86 6.90
CA HIS A 395 6.02 4.34 7.15
C HIS A 395 5.73 4.32 8.65
N SER A 396 4.48 4.57 8.99
CA SER A 396 4.03 4.73 10.37
C SER A 396 2.73 3.96 10.62
N PHE A 397 2.21 4.02 11.84
CA PHE A 397 1.07 3.22 12.28
C PHE A 397 -0.23 4.04 12.42
N GLU A 398 -0.16 5.32 12.07
CA GLU A 398 -1.29 6.23 12.05
C GLU A 398 -2.35 5.70 11.05
N PRO A 399 -3.63 5.67 11.42
CA PRO A 399 -4.68 5.17 10.55
C PRO A 399 -4.88 6.11 9.35
N VAL A 400 -5.31 5.55 8.22
CA VAL A 400 -5.42 6.24 6.94
C VAL A 400 -6.87 6.64 6.68
N PRO A 401 -7.16 7.87 6.20
CA PRO A 401 -8.52 8.28 5.87
C PRO A 401 -9.02 7.58 4.61
N PHE A 402 -10.29 7.19 4.62
CA PHE A 402 -11.00 6.55 3.52
C PHE A 402 -12.33 7.25 3.25
N THR A 403 -12.72 7.34 1.97
CA THR A 403 -14.03 7.84 1.56
C THR A 403 -14.58 7.08 0.34
N LEU A 404 -15.91 6.94 0.27
CA LEU A 404 -16.63 6.26 -0.81
C LEU A 404 -17.94 6.99 -1.11
N CYS A 405 -18.20 7.29 -2.38
CA CYS A 405 -19.49 7.84 -2.83
C CYS A 405 -19.90 7.26 -4.20
N SER A 406 -21.18 7.45 -4.58
CA SER A 406 -21.58 7.25 -5.98
C SER A 406 -21.08 8.43 -6.83
N LEU A 407 -20.74 8.19 -8.10
CA LEU A 407 -20.30 9.26 -8.99
C LEU A 407 -21.40 10.32 -9.20
N LYS A 408 -22.67 9.89 -9.24
CA LYS A 408 -23.82 10.78 -9.34
C LYS A 408 -23.90 11.77 -8.17
N ASP A 409 -23.67 11.31 -6.94
CA ASP A 409 -23.71 12.18 -5.76
C ASP A 409 -22.51 13.13 -5.75
N TYR A 410 -21.32 12.65 -6.16
CA TYR A 410 -20.16 13.52 -6.40
C TYR A 410 -20.47 14.63 -7.42
N VAL A 411 -21.11 14.30 -8.54
CA VAL A 411 -21.51 15.30 -9.56
C VAL A 411 -22.44 16.34 -8.94
N GLY A 412 -23.35 15.94 -8.06
CA GLY A 412 -24.19 16.87 -7.29
C GLY A 412 -23.36 17.78 -6.36
N ALA A 413 -22.44 17.19 -5.60
CA ALA A 413 -21.60 17.90 -4.62
C ALA A 413 -20.68 18.95 -5.25
N VAL A 414 -20.14 18.68 -6.45
CA VAL A 414 -19.30 19.67 -7.17
C VAL A 414 -20.09 20.75 -7.91
N GLY A 415 -21.43 20.75 -7.83
CA GLY A 415 -22.29 21.78 -8.44
C GLY A 415 -22.96 21.37 -9.75
N GLY A 416 -23.01 20.08 -10.06
CA GLY A 416 -23.76 19.49 -11.16
C GLY A 416 -22.94 19.20 -12.41
N GLU A 417 -23.61 18.57 -13.38
CA GLU A 417 -23.01 18.06 -14.63
C GLU A 417 -22.21 19.12 -15.41
N SER A 418 -22.72 20.35 -15.48
CA SER A 418 -22.05 21.42 -16.23
C SER A 418 -20.64 21.73 -15.69
N VAL A 419 -20.42 21.62 -14.38
CA VAL A 419 -19.11 21.84 -13.75
C VAL A 419 -18.17 20.69 -14.08
N VAL A 420 -18.65 19.45 -13.93
CA VAL A 420 -17.88 18.23 -14.23
C VAL A 420 -17.41 18.21 -15.69
N LEU A 421 -18.29 18.56 -16.64
CA LEU A 421 -17.97 18.57 -18.06
C LEU A 421 -17.01 19.70 -18.47
N GLN A 422 -16.83 20.73 -17.64
CA GLN A 422 -15.85 21.80 -17.86
C GLN A 422 -14.45 21.44 -17.37
N THR A 423 -14.28 20.39 -16.57
CA THR A 423 -12.97 19.95 -16.03
C THR A 423 -11.98 19.66 -17.16
N CYS A 424 -10.90 20.43 -17.26
CA CYS A 424 -9.89 20.29 -18.31
C CYS A 424 -9.23 18.89 -18.29
N LEU A 425 -9.18 18.22 -19.46
CA LEU A 425 -8.56 16.90 -19.63
C LEU A 425 -7.11 16.97 -20.12
N ASP A 426 -6.53 18.17 -20.26
CA ASP A 426 -5.14 18.32 -20.66
C ASP A 426 -4.21 17.66 -19.64
N THR A 427 -3.11 17.11 -20.14
CA THR A 427 -2.07 16.59 -19.27
C THR A 427 -1.42 17.72 -18.50
N PHE A 428 -1.05 17.44 -17.26
CA PHE A 428 -0.30 18.36 -16.42
C PHE A 428 0.82 17.60 -15.69
N PRO A 429 1.99 18.23 -15.49
CA PRO A 429 3.04 17.65 -14.66
C PRO A 429 2.66 17.76 -13.19
N LEU A 430 3.26 16.90 -12.36
CA LEU A 430 3.32 17.16 -10.92
C LEU A 430 4.05 18.50 -10.66
N PRO A 431 3.75 19.18 -9.54
CA PRO A 431 4.33 20.47 -9.23
C PRO A 431 5.85 20.39 -9.09
N THR A 432 6.53 21.49 -9.42
CA THR A 432 7.93 21.69 -9.01
C THR A 432 7.94 22.58 -7.77
N VAL A 433 8.85 22.31 -6.84
CA VAL A 433 9.03 23.10 -5.61
C VAL A 433 10.32 23.89 -5.74
N ALA A 434 10.22 25.22 -5.67
CA ALA A 434 11.38 26.11 -5.66
C ALA A 434 12.03 26.15 -4.27
N ALA A 435 13.29 26.58 -4.17
CA ALA A 435 14.02 26.61 -2.90
C ALA A 435 13.43 27.60 -1.87
N ASP A 436 12.68 28.59 -2.35
CA ASP A 436 12.01 29.65 -1.59
C ASP A 436 10.49 29.44 -1.46
N ASP A 437 9.95 28.33 -1.99
CA ASP A 437 8.56 27.97 -1.77
C ASP A 437 8.33 27.69 -0.28
N ASP A 438 7.62 28.60 0.39
CA ASP A 438 7.13 28.43 1.74
C ASP A 438 5.60 28.43 1.76
N LEU A 439 5.02 27.54 2.54
CA LEU A 439 3.58 27.39 2.70
C LEU A 439 2.99 28.39 3.71
N SER A 440 3.76 29.40 4.14
CA SER A 440 3.27 30.48 5.01
C SER A 440 2.02 31.19 4.46
N SER A 441 1.87 31.26 3.14
CA SER A 441 0.67 31.79 2.48
C SER A 441 -0.58 30.90 2.62
N TYR A 442 -0.41 29.58 2.77
CA TYR A 442 -1.51 28.63 3.00
C TYR A 442 -2.06 28.75 4.42
N VAL A 443 -1.17 28.88 5.41
CA VAL A 443 -1.54 29.06 6.82
C VAL A 443 -2.27 30.39 7.05
N ALA A 444 -1.83 31.46 6.37
CA ALA A 444 -2.42 32.80 6.51
C ALA A 444 -3.80 32.93 5.82
N ALA A 445 -4.02 32.23 4.71
CA ALA A 445 -5.26 32.35 3.93
C ALA A 445 -6.49 31.72 4.61
N GLU A 446 -6.31 30.71 5.46
CA GLU A 446 -7.41 29.98 6.11
C GLU A 446 -7.79 30.46 7.51
N MET A 447 -6.93 31.20 8.23
CA MET A 447 -7.35 31.84 9.49
C MET A 447 -8.54 32.81 9.28
N VAL A 448 -8.86 33.14 8.02
CA VAL A 448 -9.96 34.02 7.61
C VAL A 448 -11.16 33.24 7.04
N ALA A 449 -11.04 31.94 6.72
CA ALA A 449 -12.08 31.16 6.06
C ALA A 449 -12.66 30.05 6.93
N SER A 450 -13.32 30.42 8.05
CA SER A 450 -14.29 29.49 8.68
C SER A 450 -15.60 29.53 7.90
N GLN A 451 -15.66 28.86 6.75
CA GLN A 451 -16.95 28.58 6.12
C GLN A 451 -17.55 27.33 6.76
N THR A 452 -18.77 27.46 7.26
CA THR A 452 -19.62 26.35 7.71
C THR A 452 -20.02 25.52 6.48
N GLY A 453 -19.17 24.57 6.09
CA GLY A 453 -19.51 23.57 5.08
C GLY A 453 -20.58 22.62 5.60
N GLN A 454 -21.44 22.12 4.71
CA GLN A 454 -22.44 21.10 5.00
C GLN A 454 -22.20 19.91 4.08
N ALA A 455 -22.33 18.69 4.61
CA ALA A 455 -22.29 17.48 3.80
C ALA A 455 -23.42 17.53 2.75
N PHE A 456 -23.11 17.15 1.52
CA PHE A 456 -24.05 17.09 0.41
C PHE A 456 -25.04 15.93 0.58
N SER A 457 -24.51 14.73 0.87
CA SER A 457 -25.28 13.51 1.12
C SER A 457 -24.42 12.48 1.85
N GLY A 458 -25.03 11.51 2.52
CA GLY A 458 -24.28 10.47 3.22
C GLY A 458 -24.10 10.81 4.71
N ASP A 459 -22.86 10.76 5.21
CA ASP A 459 -22.58 11.07 6.61
C ASP A 459 -22.36 12.58 6.86
N SER A 460 -22.07 12.95 8.11
CA SER A 460 -21.91 14.36 8.49
C SER A 460 -20.55 14.96 8.12
N VAL A 461 -19.67 14.25 7.40
CA VAL A 461 -18.34 14.73 7.02
C VAL A 461 -18.44 15.44 5.67
N TRP A 462 -17.73 16.57 5.52
CA TRP A 462 -17.73 17.36 4.28
C TRP A 462 -16.33 17.76 3.79
N ILE A 463 -15.28 17.35 4.52
CA ILE A 463 -13.88 17.53 4.15
C ILE A 463 -13.14 16.21 4.35
N LEU A 464 -12.25 15.86 3.43
CA LEU A 464 -11.47 14.63 3.55
C LEU A 464 -10.15 14.88 4.27
N ASN A 465 -10.06 14.45 5.52
CA ASN A 465 -8.79 14.36 6.26
C ASN A 465 -8.89 13.34 7.40
N GLU A 466 -7.76 13.08 8.07
CA GLU A 466 -7.65 12.14 9.18
C GLU A 466 -8.66 12.43 10.31
N ILE A 467 -8.82 13.69 10.71
CA ILE A 467 -9.68 14.10 11.84
C ILE A 467 -11.15 14.04 11.46
N ALA A 468 -11.50 14.51 10.26
CA ALA A 468 -12.86 14.55 9.77
C ALA A 468 -13.37 13.14 9.45
N ALA A 469 -12.54 12.29 8.83
CA ALA A 469 -12.87 10.90 8.56
C ALA A 469 -13.11 10.10 9.85
N ALA A 470 -12.43 10.43 10.95
CA ALA A 470 -12.69 9.84 12.27
C ALA A 470 -14.11 10.11 12.80
N ARG A 471 -14.80 11.13 12.28
CA ARG A 471 -16.20 11.48 12.61
C ARG A 471 -17.22 10.82 11.69
N GLY A 472 -16.77 10.10 10.66
CA GLY A 472 -17.63 9.46 9.66
C GLY A 472 -18.39 8.24 10.17
N CYS A 473 -19.34 7.77 9.36
CA CYS A 473 -20.26 6.69 9.72
C CYS A 473 -19.60 5.32 9.90
N LEU A 474 -18.44 5.06 9.27
CA LEU A 474 -17.79 3.75 9.31
C LEU A 474 -16.90 3.55 10.54
N GLY A 475 -16.59 4.60 11.29
CA GLY A 475 -15.63 4.51 12.40
C GLY A 475 -14.23 4.07 11.94
N ARG A 476 -13.50 3.36 12.81
CA ARG A 476 -12.16 2.83 12.56
C ARG A 476 -12.19 1.32 12.36
N PHE A 477 -11.54 0.81 11.31
CA PHE A 477 -11.61 -0.61 10.97
C PHE A 477 -10.36 -1.14 10.23
N PRO A 478 -10.09 -2.47 10.30
CA PRO A 478 -9.02 -3.10 9.52
C PRO A 478 -9.28 -3.08 7.99
N GLY A 479 -8.23 -2.92 7.20
CA GLY A 479 -8.30 -2.84 5.73
C GLY A 479 -8.99 -4.03 5.05
N ILE A 480 -8.83 -5.25 5.58
CA ILE A 480 -9.50 -6.47 5.09
C ILE A 480 -11.04 -6.41 5.12
N TYR A 481 -11.62 -5.43 5.84
CA TYR A 481 -13.05 -5.23 5.90
C TYR A 481 -13.58 -4.14 4.96
N ILE A 482 -12.71 -3.36 4.27
CA ILE A 482 -13.13 -2.35 3.28
C ILE A 482 -13.92 -3.01 2.15
N GLU A 483 -13.41 -4.11 1.59
CA GLU A 483 -14.05 -4.76 0.44
C GLU A 483 -15.24 -5.65 0.82
N LYS A 484 -15.40 -5.97 2.11
CA LYS A 484 -16.58 -6.70 2.62
C LYS A 484 -17.78 -5.81 2.89
N LEU A 485 -17.68 -4.49 2.67
CA LEU A 485 -18.84 -3.61 2.53
C LEU A 485 -19.52 -3.97 1.19
N GLU A 486 -20.32 -5.03 1.23
CA GLU A 486 -21.06 -5.52 0.08
C GLU A 486 -21.87 -4.37 -0.54
N LEU A 487 -21.56 -4.01 -1.79
CA LEU A 487 -22.40 -3.17 -2.67
C LEU A 487 -23.71 -3.88 -3.07
N LYS A 488 -24.24 -4.74 -2.20
CA LYS A 488 -25.50 -5.45 -2.39
C LYS A 488 -26.66 -4.50 -2.09
N GLY A 489 -27.33 -4.12 -3.17
CA GLY A 489 -28.77 -3.98 -3.10
C GLY A 489 -29.35 -5.31 -2.63
N TYR A 490 -30.35 -5.22 -1.76
CA TYR A 490 -31.16 -6.29 -1.20
C TYR A 490 -31.16 -7.60 -2.00
N ASP A 491 -30.65 -8.67 -1.39
CA ASP A 491 -31.42 -9.92 -1.32
C ASP A 491 -30.94 -10.76 -0.13
N LYS A 492 -31.91 -11.29 0.62
CA LYS A 492 -31.68 -12.14 1.79
C LYS A 492 -31.44 -13.56 1.31
N GLU A 493 -30.32 -14.16 1.71
CA GLU A 493 -30.27 -15.49 2.32
C GLU A 493 -28.82 -15.96 2.51
N ALA A 494 -28.66 -16.78 3.56
CA ALA A 494 -27.67 -17.86 3.68
C ALA A 494 -26.33 -17.60 4.43
N PHE A 495 -26.30 -18.17 5.65
CA PHE A 495 -25.17 -18.81 6.40
C PHE A 495 -24.01 -17.90 6.87
N GLY A 496 -23.33 -18.16 7.99
CA GLY A 496 -23.29 -19.27 8.95
C GLY A 496 -22.06 -19.07 9.84
N HIS A 497 -22.15 -19.38 11.13
CA HIS A 497 -21.10 -19.23 12.15
C HIS A 497 -19.82 -20.01 11.86
N TYR A 498 -18.63 -19.49 12.23
CA TYR A 498 -17.55 -20.25 12.91
C TYR A 498 -16.62 -19.32 13.75
N PRO A 499 -15.94 -19.86 14.80
CA PRO A 499 -15.43 -19.11 15.96
C PRO A 499 -13.96 -18.67 15.85
N VAL A 500 -13.63 -17.66 16.66
CA VAL A 500 -12.29 -17.07 16.84
C VAL A 500 -11.44 -17.97 17.76
N GLY A 501 -10.27 -18.40 17.27
CA GLY A 501 -9.21 -19.05 18.04
C GLY A 501 -8.15 -18.05 18.52
N GLN A 502 -7.60 -18.31 19.72
CA GLN A 502 -6.70 -17.45 20.48
C GLN A 502 -5.31 -17.27 19.83
N SER A 503 -4.77 -16.06 19.98
CA SER A 503 -3.40 -15.67 19.63
C SER A 503 -2.41 -15.94 20.76
N THR A 504 -1.21 -16.37 20.39
CA THR A 504 0.06 -15.94 21.00
C THR A 504 1.10 -15.93 19.88
N PHE A 505 1.83 -14.84 19.65
CA PHE A 505 3.30 -14.81 19.62
C PHE A 505 3.86 -13.44 19.18
N ASP A 506 4.94 -13.10 19.87
CA ASP A 506 5.75 -11.89 19.84
C ASP A 506 6.67 -11.75 18.61
N ASP A 507 6.87 -10.49 18.22
CA ASP A 507 8.03 -9.81 17.66
C ASP A 507 9.13 -10.58 16.90
N ALA A 508 9.35 -10.15 15.64
CA ALA A 508 10.62 -10.32 14.92
C ALA A 508 11.23 -8.94 14.59
N TYR A 509 11.93 -8.36 15.57
CA TYR A 509 12.97 -7.35 15.33
C TYR A 509 14.32 -7.90 15.81
N VAL A 510 15.24 -8.12 14.88
CA VAL A 510 16.60 -8.61 15.17
C VAL A 510 17.47 -7.44 15.65
N VAL A 511 17.78 -7.40 16.94
CA VAL A 511 18.91 -6.67 17.53
C VAL A 511 19.85 -7.71 18.16
N PRO A 512 21.19 -7.63 17.96
CA PRO A 512 22.08 -8.68 18.44
C PRO A 512 22.31 -8.53 19.96
N GLN A 513 21.85 -9.49 20.76
CA GLN A 513 22.28 -9.62 22.15
C GLN A 513 23.29 -10.75 22.30
N GLY A 514 24.51 -10.36 22.69
CA GLY A 514 25.52 -11.27 23.19
C GLY A 514 25.43 -11.43 24.71
N ARG A 515 25.92 -12.60 25.13
CA ARG A 515 26.47 -12.98 26.46
C ARG A 515 25.50 -13.34 27.58
N GLY A 516 25.28 -14.65 27.69
CA GLY A 516 25.53 -15.51 28.85
C GLY A 516 25.43 -14.93 30.26
N LEU A 517 24.43 -15.41 31.00
CA LEU A 517 24.34 -15.36 32.46
C LEU A 517 25.37 -16.30 33.10
N LEU A 518 26.22 -15.76 33.98
CA LEU A 518 26.82 -16.50 35.09
C LEU A 518 26.59 -15.72 36.38
N SER A 519 26.25 -16.49 37.42
CA SER A 519 25.90 -16.08 38.77
C SER A 519 27.12 -15.86 39.67
N GLY A 520 26.95 -14.98 40.67
CA GLY A 520 27.52 -15.16 42.01
C GLY A 520 28.79 -14.39 42.40
N GLY A 521 28.60 -13.35 43.23
CA GLY A 521 29.32 -13.15 44.50
C GLY A 521 30.68 -12.42 44.51
N GLY A 522 30.79 -11.38 45.37
CA GLY A 522 32.03 -11.11 46.12
C GLY A 522 32.71 -9.74 45.95
N SER A 523 32.44 -8.85 46.92
CA SER A 523 33.32 -7.85 47.56
C SER A 523 34.32 -6.95 46.81
N ALA A 524 34.13 -5.64 47.04
CA ALA A 524 35.09 -4.64 47.57
C ALA A 524 36.21 -4.02 46.70
N ALA A 525 36.31 -2.70 46.94
CA ALA A 525 37.48 -1.80 46.92
C ALA A 525 37.82 -1.02 45.63
N ASP A 526 37.73 0.31 45.81
CA ASP A 526 38.67 1.38 45.43
C ASP A 526 39.02 1.65 43.96
N GLY A 527 38.97 2.95 43.60
CA GLY A 527 39.79 3.49 42.52
C GLY A 527 39.23 4.72 41.80
N ASN A 528 39.56 5.90 42.33
CA ASN A 528 39.50 7.20 41.65
C ASN A 528 40.00 7.15 40.19
N ALA A 529 39.32 7.86 39.28
CA ALA A 529 39.92 8.93 38.46
C ALA A 529 38.84 9.61 37.60
N ALA A 530 38.59 10.88 37.92
CA ALA A 530 37.86 11.83 37.11
C ALA A 530 38.81 12.58 36.16
N VAL A 531 38.48 12.67 34.87
CA VAL A 531 38.71 13.79 33.93
C VAL A 531 37.72 13.55 32.77
N GLY A 532 36.78 14.39 32.35
CA GLY A 532 36.66 15.84 32.44
C GLY A 532 36.71 16.43 31.02
N ALA A 533 35.57 16.55 30.33
CA ALA A 533 35.34 17.56 29.28
C ALA A 533 33.84 17.62 28.91
N GLN A 534 33.23 18.72 29.31
CA GLN A 534 31.88 19.17 29.00
C GLN A 534 31.75 19.63 27.54
N SER A 535 30.56 19.48 26.95
CA SER A 535 29.94 20.59 26.22
C SER A 535 28.42 20.38 26.18
N ASP A 536 27.73 21.33 26.82
CA ASP A 536 26.28 21.45 26.90
C ASP A 536 25.59 21.59 25.54
N SER A 537 24.44 20.93 25.40
CA SER A 537 23.31 21.50 24.66
C SER A 537 22.02 21.10 25.36
N THR A 538 21.61 21.94 26.31
CA THR A 538 20.23 22.02 26.81
C THR A 538 19.30 22.41 25.67
N THR A 539 18.61 21.43 25.08
CA THR A 539 17.34 21.65 24.38
C THR A 539 16.22 21.25 25.33
N LEU A 540 15.49 22.26 25.79
CA LEU A 540 14.23 22.14 26.52
C LEU A 540 13.28 21.21 25.74
N ARG A 541 13.13 19.97 26.22
CA ARG A 541 11.97 19.14 25.92
C ARG A 541 10.77 19.82 26.58
N ALA A 542 9.96 20.51 25.80
CA ALA A 542 8.59 20.79 26.19
C ALA A 542 7.85 19.44 26.25
N GLY A 543 7.80 18.85 27.45
CA GLY A 543 6.99 17.68 27.71
C GLY A 543 5.53 18.03 27.57
N TYR A 544 4.83 17.36 26.66
CA TYR A 544 3.41 17.15 26.84
C TYR A 544 3.24 16.07 27.91
N ASP A 545 3.12 16.49 29.17
CA ASP A 545 2.49 15.70 30.21
C ASP A 545 1.00 15.57 29.86
N VAL A 546 0.67 14.57 29.05
CA VAL A 546 -0.69 14.03 29.04
C VAL A 546 -0.80 13.21 30.32
N TYR A 547 -1.55 13.73 31.28
CA TYR A 547 -1.89 13.08 32.55
C TYR A 547 -2.40 11.65 32.27
N ARG A 548 -1.52 10.65 32.34
CA ARG A 548 -1.86 9.24 32.17
C ARG A 548 -2.45 8.72 33.48
N GLY A 549 -3.74 8.94 33.68
CA GLY A 549 -4.50 8.23 34.69
C GLY A 549 -4.57 6.73 34.36
N PRO A 550 -4.64 5.84 35.37
CA PRO A 550 -4.66 4.37 35.19
C PRO A 550 -5.99 3.82 34.61
N GLY A 551 -6.59 4.54 33.66
CA GLY A 551 -7.78 4.14 32.92
C GLY A 551 -7.60 4.13 31.38
N PHE A 552 -6.50 4.69 30.85
CA PHE A 552 -6.32 4.80 29.40
C PHE A 552 -6.09 3.43 28.71
N HIS A 553 -5.60 2.43 29.45
CA HIS A 553 -5.39 1.08 28.94
C HIS A 553 -6.67 0.21 28.98
N GLU A 554 -7.70 0.61 29.74
CA GLU A 554 -9.01 -0.07 29.75
C GLU A 554 -9.99 0.53 28.74
N VAL A 555 -9.90 1.84 28.45
CA VAL A 555 -10.78 2.51 27.48
C VAL A 555 -10.55 2.01 26.04
N CYS A 556 -9.34 1.58 25.67
CA CYS A 556 -9.09 1.00 24.35
C CYS A 556 -9.60 -0.45 24.16
N LYS A 557 -10.18 -1.08 25.20
CA LYS A 557 -10.77 -2.43 25.10
C LYS A 557 -12.30 -2.43 24.96
N SER A 558 -12.95 -1.28 25.02
CA SER A 558 -14.42 -1.20 25.03
C SER A 558 -14.95 0.02 24.28
N TRP A 559 -14.77 0.06 22.96
CA TRP A 559 -15.54 0.98 22.11
C TRP A 559 -16.23 0.18 21.01
N LYS A 560 -17.48 -0.17 21.28
CA LYS A 560 -18.49 -0.44 20.26
C LYS A 560 -19.67 0.47 20.55
N VAL A 561 -20.24 1.00 19.47
CA VAL A 561 -21.52 1.70 19.31
C VAL A 561 -21.44 3.22 19.19
N ALA A 562 -21.92 3.73 18.05
CA ALA A 562 -22.91 4.81 18.03
C ALA A 562 -23.81 4.66 16.78
N VAL A 563 -25.12 4.69 17.00
CA VAL A 563 -26.20 4.76 16.01
C VAL A 563 -26.79 6.17 16.05
N ALA A 564 -27.35 6.58 14.91
CA ALA A 564 -28.29 7.68 14.62
C ALA A 564 -27.67 9.00 14.12
N VAL A 565 -27.94 9.34 12.84
CA VAL A 565 -29.02 10.25 12.42
C VAL A 565 -29.34 9.99 10.94
N MET A 566 -30.57 9.56 10.61
CA MET A 566 -31.24 9.88 9.34
C MET A 566 -32.76 9.69 9.52
N ASP A 567 -33.48 10.76 9.81
CA ASP A 567 -34.81 10.99 9.24
C ASP A 567 -35.03 12.51 9.18
N GLY A 568 -35.17 13.02 7.96
CA GLY A 568 -35.46 14.41 7.64
C GLY A 568 -36.96 14.71 7.58
N SER A 569 -37.75 14.23 8.55
CA SER A 569 -39.18 14.54 8.63
C SER A 569 -39.46 15.69 9.61
N PRO A 570 -40.08 16.82 9.19
CA PRO A 570 -40.41 17.92 10.06
C PRO A 570 -41.75 17.66 10.75
N ALA A 571 -41.79 16.74 11.72
CA ALA A 571 -42.88 16.65 12.69
C ALA A 571 -42.49 15.70 13.83
N ILE A 572 -42.48 16.24 15.05
CA ILE A 572 -42.96 15.67 16.32
C ILE A 572 -42.11 16.28 17.43
N ASN A 573 -42.65 17.39 17.92
CA ASN A 573 -42.25 18.02 19.16
C ASN A 573 -43.02 17.33 20.30
N HIS A 574 -42.41 17.33 21.48
CA HIS A 574 -42.93 16.96 22.81
C HIS A 574 -42.81 15.52 23.34
N HIS A 575 -42.35 15.52 24.61
CA HIS A 575 -42.33 14.46 25.62
C HIS A 575 -41.19 13.45 25.52
N TYR A 576 -40.12 13.68 26.29
CA TYR A 576 -39.83 12.94 27.52
C TYR A 576 -38.59 13.54 28.20
N GLN A 577 -38.82 14.37 29.21
CA GLN A 577 -37.85 14.69 30.27
C GLN A 577 -38.06 13.70 31.43
N HIS A 578 -36.95 13.35 32.08
CA HIS A 578 -36.77 12.81 33.44
C HIS A 578 -36.20 11.39 33.62
N LYS A 579 -35.24 11.36 34.56
CA LYS A 579 -34.64 10.25 35.31
C LYS A 579 -33.35 9.65 34.75
N ALA A 580 -32.27 10.44 34.89
CA ALA A 580 -31.01 9.88 35.35
C ALA A 580 -31.12 9.69 36.86
N ASP A 581 -31.00 8.45 37.36
CA ASP A 581 -30.32 8.10 38.61
C ASP A 581 -30.41 6.60 38.87
N HIS A 582 -29.26 6.04 39.24
CA HIS A 582 -29.01 4.68 39.74
C HIS A 582 -29.09 3.52 38.73
N LEU A 583 -27.92 2.99 38.36
CA LEU A 583 -27.69 1.53 38.25
C LEU A 583 -26.18 1.23 38.23
N ARG A 584 -25.71 0.61 39.33
CA ARG A 584 -24.48 -0.19 39.35
C ARG A 584 -24.73 -1.44 38.49
N TRP A 585 -23.79 -1.83 37.62
CA TRP A 585 -23.89 -3.04 36.82
C TRP A 585 -23.12 -4.22 37.41
N PRO A 586 -23.80 -5.35 37.68
CA PRO A 586 -23.21 -6.67 37.66
C PRO A 586 -23.67 -7.45 36.41
N ASN A 587 -22.68 -8.02 35.71
CA ASN A 587 -22.74 -9.18 34.80
C ASN A 587 -23.46 -9.10 33.42
N ASN A 588 -22.71 -9.65 32.47
CA ASN A 588 -22.74 -9.48 31.01
C ASN A 588 -23.84 -10.26 30.24
N GLN A 589 -25.01 -10.52 30.83
CA GLN A 589 -26.08 -11.29 30.14
C GLN A 589 -27.28 -10.44 29.68
N GLY A 590 -27.37 -9.17 30.06
CA GLY A 590 -28.43 -8.26 29.60
C GLY A 590 -28.16 -7.62 28.23
N MET A 591 -26.90 -7.50 27.83
CA MET A 591 -26.48 -6.76 26.62
C MET A 591 -26.73 -7.53 25.32
N ILE A 592 -26.77 -8.87 25.39
CA ILE A 592 -27.00 -9.75 24.23
C ILE A 592 -28.48 -9.72 23.80
N LYS A 593 -29.42 -9.66 24.76
CA LYS A 593 -30.86 -9.59 24.46
C LYS A 593 -31.33 -8.23 23.91
N THR A 594 -30.56 -7.16 24.13
CA THR A 594 -30.85 -5.83 23.57
C THR A 594 -30.36 -5.72 22.13
N ILE A 595 -29.24 -6.37 21.80
CA ILE A 595 -28.69 -6.40 20.43
C ILE A 595 -29.56 -7.28 19.50
N GLU A 596 -30.09 -8.40 19.99
CA GLU A 596 -31.04 -9.22 19.23
C GLU A 596 -32.34 -8.47 18.92
N LYS A 597 -32.86 -7.66 19.86
CA LYS A 597 -34.07 -6.85 19.63
C LYS A 597 -33.85 -5.68 18.66
N LEU A 598 -32.64 -5.10 18.64
CA LEU A 598 -32.27 -4.04 17.70
C LEU A 598 -32.09 -4.57 16.27
N LEU A 599 -31.58 -5.79 16.11
CA LEU A 599 -31.44 -6.43 14.80
C LEU A 599 -32.78 -6.90 14.22
N VAL A 600 -33.72 -7.36 15.06
CA VAL A 600 -35.09 -7.71 14.62
C VAL A 600 -35.89 -6.47 14.21
N TRP A 601 -35.76 -5.34 14.92
CA TRP A 601 -36.43 -4.08 14.54
C TRP A 601 -35.92 -3.51 13.20
N PHE A 602 -34.62 -3.67 12.92
CA PHE A 602 -34.02 -3.24 11.64
C PHE A 602 -34.54 -4.08 10.45
N TYR A 603 -34.85 -5.36 10.68
CA TYR A 603 -35.32 -6.31 9.66
C TYR A 603 -36.81 -6.16 9.32
N ASP A 604 -37.66 -5.86 10.31
CA ASP A 604 -39.11 -5.69 10.13
C ASP A 604 -39.51 -4.30 9.61
N THR A 605 -38.69 -3.27 9.85
CA THR A 605 -39.02 -1.89 9.43
C THR A 605 -38.60 -1.58 8.00
N PHE A 606 -37.61 -2.29 7.45
CA PHE A 606 -37.01 -1.95 6.16
C PHE A 606 -37.00 -3.09 5.13
N VAL A 607 -37.52 -4.28 5.42
CA VAL A 607 -37.57 -5.38 4.44
C VAL A 607 -38.97 -5.96 4.19
N ASN A 608 -40.01 -5.13 4.31
CA ASN A 608 -41.21 -5.24 3.49
C ASN A 608 -41.38 -3.95 2.70
#